data_AF-A0A1Q6JWK9-F1
#
_entry.id   AF-A0A1Q6JWK9-F1
#
_cell.length_a   1.000
_cell.length_b   1.000
_cell.length_c   1.000
_cell.angle_alpha   90.00
_cell.angle_beta   90.00
_cell.angle_gamma   90.00
#
_symmetry.space_group_name_H-M   'P 1'
#
loop_
_entity.id
_entity.type
_entity.pdbx_description
1 polymer ?
#
loop_
_entity_poly.entity_id
_entity_poly.type
_entity_poly.pdbx_seq_one_letter_code
_entity_poly.pdbx_strand_id
1 'polypeptide(L)'
;MRIQDLAIIFIIIILPISVVLGAYTQMQIQTISIQTQYDMKLTAATSDAIKAFQINTANSSTSDIANSKIRDIEASVSTFKSSIKSVFGMNGYSEDEMDEYIPALVYTMYDGFYIYSRFNNQNYLYKTKKDNDGNVEFELDENENKIPIDNNGENIFGLKPYITYSAEYKPSNSNTDVVITYSLDNYISIKGIVDGEYWNKSGYLIDGITNDTGDSIQYNGVVIKKGTVLKEHLPAIGTLTEGYYKYIRYNGTKYYWDENNNRVIYFLNGNLMELKNPEQEAGIQSAYASLINKIQESDSAYYYYKNAYNFTKDVKNSTTLRNLKYEDAQDYVIIDGKEYKSQTGNTPEGGNEKINVWSGNKTLIFDFNSSSTTNSNPANNIECEKSNFNQHRLAIIKNKIRTNLAIAIANFNSQNNVEFQMPELSDEDWAKVMNNIAMISFVQGIEIGGKTYNGYTIVNNSESKEVVREENIYILGNDGFYHRIGDKYLIENNNNISTSSVYGSGAESAGKLNLDFNKQMVYKTDGSTMYYYPMKDYYASYNSIVNQNYWDQEYSKVDDIYAYISSKNENLKKAFYTALGRERYGMYKTN
;
A
#
# COMPACT_ATOMS: atom_id res chain seq x y z
N MET A 1 -61.46 12.67 44.56
CA MET A 1 -60.65 13.87 44.25
C MET A 1 -61.37 14.68 43.19
N ARG A 2 -61.39 16.02 43.30
CA ARG A 2 -61.91 16.87 42.23
C ARG A 2 -60.92 16.81 41.06
N ILE A 3 -61.38 16.98 39.83
CA ILE A 3 -60.53 16.84 38.63
C ILE A 3 -59.35 17.84 38.63
N GLN A 4 -59.53 18.95 39.34
CA GLN A 4 -58.51 19.99 39.57
C GLN A 4 -57.34 19.49 40.44
N ASP A 5 -57.61 18.67 41.46
CA ASP A 5 -56.58 18.11 42.35
C ASP A 5 -55.70 17.10 41.60
N LEU A 6 -56.31 16.35 40.67
CA LEU A 6 -55.61 15.38 39.83
C LEU A 6 -54.73 16.07 38.77
N ALA A 7 -55.19 17.20 38.22
CA ALA A 7 -54.43 18.02 37.28
C ALA A 7 -53.19 18.68 37.91
N ILE A 8 -53.30 19.13 39.17
CA ILE A 8 -52.17 19.72 39.90
C ILE A 8 -51.08 18.68 40.16
N ILE A 9 -51.46 17.46 40.60
CA ILE A 9 -50.52 16.35 40.80
C ILE A 9 -49.85 15.96 39.47
N PHE A 10 -50.62 15.94 38.37
CA PHE A 10 -50.09 15.65 37.04
C PHE A 10 -49.03 16.68 36.60
N ILE A 11 -49.29 17.98 36.79
CA ILE A 11 -48.32 19.04 36.45
C ILE A 11 -47.06 18.94 37.31
N ILE A 12 -47.21 18.69 38.63
CA ILE A 12 -46.08 18.57 39.56
C ILE A 12 -45.16 17.39 39.19
N ILE A 13 -45.70 16.30 38.63
CA ILE A 13 -44.91 15.13 38.23
C ILE A 13 -44.37 15.26 36.81
N ILE A 14 -45.21 15.64 35.84
CA ILE A 14 -44.85 15.64 34.41
C ILE A 14 -43.87 16.76 34.09
N LEU A 15 -44.06 17.96 34.64
CA LEU A 15 -43.27 19.13 34.26
C LEU A 15 -41.77 18.97 34.60
N PRO A 16 -41.38 18.52 35.81
CA PRO A 16 -39.98 18.24 36.11
C PRO A 16 -39.39 17.13 35.22
N ILE A 17 -40.15 16.06 34.98
CA ILE A 17 -39.72 14.95 34.11
C ILE A 17 -39.46 15.45 32.68
N SER A 18 -40.34 16.28 32.13
CA SER A 18 -40.18 16.87 30.79
C SER A 18 -38.97 17.80 30.71
N VAL A 19 -38.69 18.60 31.74
CA VAL A 19 -37.51 19.46 31.79
C VAL A 19 -36.23 18.63 31.84
N VAL A 20 -36.18 17.58 32.67
CA VAL A 20 -35.01 16.69 32.77
C VAL A 20 -34.79 15.92 31.47
N LEU A 21 -35.84 15.37 30.85
CA LEU A 21 -35.75 14.71 29.55
C LEU A 21 -35.31 15.68 28.44
N GLY A 22 -35.81 16.92 28.46
CA GLY A 22 -35.38 17.98 27.54
C GLY A 22 -33.90 18.31 27.68
N ALA A 23 -33.41 18.46 28.91
CA ALA A 23 -31.99 18.68 29.17
C ALA A 23 -31.13 17.48 28.73
N TYR A 24 -31.56 16.25 29.02
CA TYR A 24 -30.84 15.04 28.64
C TYR A 24 -30.77 14.85 27.13
N THR A 25 -31.88 15.06 26.41
CA THR A 25 -31.91 15.00 24.94
C THR A 25 -31.06 16.08 24.31
N GLN A 26 -31.08 17.31 24.84
CA GLN A 26 -30.21 18.39 24.36
C GLN A 26 -28.73 18.07 24.56
N MET A 27 -28.36 17.49 25.71
CA MET A 27 -26.99 17.05 26.00
C MET A 27 -26.56 15.93 25.04
N GLN A 28 -27.43 14.95 24.78
CA GLN A 28 -27.15 13.90 23.79
C GLN A 28 -26.94 14.47 22.37
N ILE A 29 -27.77 15.43 21.94
CA ILE A 29 -27.63 16.09 20.64
C ILE A 29 -26.29 16.84 20.56
N GLN A 30 -25.91 17.55 21.62
CA GLN A 30 -24.61 18.25 21.68
C GLN A 30 -23.44 17.27 21.63
N THR A 31 -23.49 16.19 22.41
CA THR A 31 -22.46 15.14 22.40
C THR A 31 -22.32 14.50 21.02
N ILE A 32 -23.44 14.18 20.33
CA ILE A 32 -23.42 13.65 18.97
C ILE A 32 -22.83 14.68 18.00
N SER A 33 -23.24 15.94 18.10
CA SER A 33 -22.72 17.01 17.25
C SER A 33 -21.21 17.20 17.42
N ILE A 34 -20.69 17.17 18.65
CA ILE A 34 -19.25 17.29 18.93
C ILE A 34 -18.51 16.07 18.38
N GLN A 35 -19.05 14.86 18.58
CA GLN A 35 -18.47 13.65 18.01
C GLN A 35 -18.37 13.74 16.48
N THR A 36 -19.45 14.11 15.78
CA THR A 36 -19.44 14.28 14.33
C THR A 36 -18.43 15.34 13.89
N GLN A 37 -18.29 16.44 14.65
CA GLN A 37 -17.26 17.44 14.38
C GLN A 37 -15.86 16.85 14.52
N TYR A 38 -15.57 16.10 15.59
CA TYR A 38 -14.27 15.48 15.79
C TYR A 38 -13.96 14.43 14.73
N ASP A 39 -14.94 13.62 14.33
CA ASP A 39 -14.78 12.63 13.25
C ASP A 39 -14.42 13.32 11.93
N MET A 40 -15.16 14.36 11.52
CA MET A 40 -14.87 15.12 10.29
C MET A 40 -13.47 15.73 10.30
N LYS A 41 -13.03 16.20 11.47
CA LYS A 41 -11.73 16.85 11.64
C LYS A 41 -10.58 15.86 11.64
N LEU A 42 -10.76 14.72 12.28
CA LEU A 42 -9.84 13.61 12.22
C LEU A 42 -9.68 13.15 10.76
N THR A 43 -10.78 12.93 10.03
CA THR A 43 -10.73 12.57 8.60
C THR A 43 -10.02 13.62 7.75
N ALA A 44 -10.25 14.92 7.99
CA ALA A 44 -9.56 15.99 7.27
C ALA A 44 -8.05 15.95 7.52
N ALA A 45 -7.61 15.83 8.79
CA ALA A 45 -6.19 15.76 9.14
C ALA A 45 -5.50 14.53 8.53
N THR A 46 -6.15 13.37 8.54
CA THR A 46 -5.63 12.14 7.92
C THR A 46 -5.55 12.28 6.40
N SER A 47 -6.52 12.98 5.79
CA SER A 47 -6.48 13.29 4.35
C SER A 47 -5.31 14.21 3.99
N ASP A 48 -5.07 15.25 4.79
CA ASP A 48 -3.96 16.17 4.57
C ASP A 48 -2.60 15.47 4.75
N ALA A 49 -2.51 14.55 5.72
CA ALA A 49 -1.34 13.69 5.91
C ALA A 49 -1.06 12.78 4.69
N ILE A 50 -2.09 12.12 4.15
CA ILE A 50 -1.96 11.30 2.94
C ILE A 50 -1.57 12.15 1.73
N LYS A 51 -2.15 13.34 1.56
CA LYS A 51 -1.76 14.25 0.47
C LYS A 51 -0.30 14.69 0.59
N ALA A 52 0.16 15.01 1.80
CA ALA A 52 1.58 15.32 2.03
C ALA A 52 2.48 14.13 1.68
N PHE A 53 2.10 12.92 2.07
CA PHE A 53 2.79 11.69 1.69
C PHE A 53 2.82 11.50 0.16
N GLN A 54 1.69 11.71 -0.52
CA GLN A 54 1.58 11.64 -1.98
C GLN A 54 2.47 12.67 -2.69
N ILE A 55 2.48 13.92 -2.24
CA ILE A 55 3.30 14.99 -2.84
C ILE A 55 4.79 14.64 -2.71
N ASN A 56 5.22 14.15 -1.55
CA ASN A 56 6.62 13.80 -1.32
C ASN A 56 7.04 12.58 -2.14
N THR A 57 6.21 11.55 -2.21
CA THR A 57 6.50 10.32 -2.98
C THR A 57 6.37 10.52 -4.50
N ALA A 58 5.42 11.34 -4.97
CA ALA A 58 5.28 11.70 -6.37
C ALA A 58 6.51 12.46 -6.88
N ASN A 59 7.06 13.34 -6.05
CA ASN A 59 8.22 14.16 -6.38
C ASN A 59 9.55 13.51 -6.03
N SER A 60 9.55 12.33 -5.40
CA SER A 60 10.77 11.56 -5.13
C SER A 60 10.95 10.45 -6.17
N SER A 61 12.10 10.42 -6.84
CA SER A 61 12.57 9.28 -7.65
C SER A 61 13.22 8.19 -6.81
N THR A 62 13.43 8.47 -5.51
CA THR A 62 13.96 7.53 -4.52
C THR A 62 12.93 7.18 -3.45
N SER A 63 11.64 7.44 -3.70
CA SER A 63 10.53 7.15 -2.77
C SER A 63 10.59 5.72 -2.26
N ASP A 64 11.04 4.80 -3.11
CA ASP A 64 11.03 3.37 -2.81
C ASP A 64 12.21 2.94 -1.91
N ILE A 65 13.16 3.84 -1.63
CA ILE A 65 14.30 3.61 -0.71
C ILE A 65 13.84 3.81 0.75
N ALA A 66 14.19 2.87 1.63
CA ALA A 66 13.79 2.86 3.04
C ALA A 66 13.96 4.22 3.77
N ASN A 67 15.13 4.87 3.63
CA ASN A 67 15.38 6.17 4.27
C ASN A 67 14.50 7.30 3.72
N SER A 68 14.15 7.26 2.43
CA SER A 68 13.21 8.23 1.86
C SER A 68 11.78 7.97 2.36
N LYS A 69 11.38 6.69 2.47
CA LYS A 69 10.06 6.32 3.03
C LYS A 69 9.89 6.86 4.44
N ILE A 70 10.87 6.65 5.31
CA ILE A 70 10.83 7.13 6.70
C ILE A 70 10.65 8.66 6.72
N ARG A 71 11.47 9.39 5.97
CA ARG A 71 11.38 10.86 5.86
C ARG A 71 10.00 11.30 5.33
N ASP A 72 9.47 10.65 4.31
CA ASP A 72 8.20 11.02 3.68
C ASP A 72 7.02 10.73 4.63
N ILE A 73 7.09 9.66 5.42
CA ILE A 73 6.12 9.36 6.50
C ILE A 73 6.24 10.39 7.62
N GLU A 74 7.44 10.75 8.07
CA GLU A 74 7.63 11.76 9.13
C GLU A 74 7.06 13.13 8.72
N ALA A 75 7.24 13.53 7.46
CA ALA A 75 6.60 14.74 6.91
C ALA A 75 5.07 14.63 6.89
N SER A 76 4.52 13.45 6.57
CA SER A 76 3.09 13.15 6.64
C SER A 76 2.56 13.26 8.08
N VAL A 77 3.25 12.69 9.05
CA VAL A 77 2.90 12.77 10.49
C VAL A 77 2.95 14.22 10.98
N SER A 78 3.96 15.00 10.58
CA SER A 78 4.04 16.42 10.93
C SER A 78 2.85 17.22 10.40
N THR A 79 2.42 16.92 9.16
CA THR A 79 1.23 17.53 8.55
C THR A 79 -0.06 17.12 9.28
N PHE A 80 -0.18 15.83 9.64
CA PHE A 80 -1.28 15.32 10.45
C PHE A 80 -1.39 16.08 11.78
N LYS A 81 -0.28 16.11 12.55
CA LYS A 81 -0.21 16.79 13.85
C LYS A 81 -0.55 18.27 13.72
N SER A 82 -0.01 18.95 12.72
CA SER A 82 -0.32 20.38 12.47
C SER A 82 -1.81 20.61 12.19
N SER A 83 -2.43 19.70 11.43
CA SER A 83 -3.85 19.78 11.08
C SER A 83 -4.75 19.50 12.29
N ILE A 84 -4.42 18.49 13.10
CA ILE A 84 -5.09 18.22 14.40
C ILE A 84 -4.92 19.42 15.34
N LYS A 85 -3.71 19.94 15.51
CA LYS A 85 -3.40 21.10 16.38
C LYS A 85 -4.24 22.32 16.03
N SER A 86 -4.28 22.69 14.75
CA SER A 86 -5.05 23.86 14.29
C SER A 86 -6.54 23.75 14.61
N VAL A 87 -7.06 22.53 14.76
CA VAL A 87 -8.48 22.27 14.95
C VAL A 87 -8.83 22.11 16.43
N PHE A 88 -8.05 21.32 17.17
CA PHE A 88 -8.33 21.03 18.58
C PHE A 88 -7.80 22.11 19.53
N GLY A 89 -6.79 22.90 19.11
CA GLY A 89 -6.31 24.06 19.86
C GLY A 89 -7.36 25.17 20.03
N MET A 90 -8.39 25.22 19.16
CA MET A 90 -9.53 26.13 19.32
C MET A 90 -10.45 25.75 20.51
N ASN A 91 -10.34 24.53 21.04
CA ASN A 91 -11.14 24.02 22.16
C ASN A 91 -10.36 24.01 23.50
N GLY A 92 -9.15 24.58 23.55
CA GLY A 92 -8.41 24.80 24.79
C GLY A 92 -7.34 23.76 25.16
N TYR A 93 -7.07 22.78 24.29
CA TYR A 93 -5.97 21.83 24.48
C TYR A 93 -4.64 22.41 23.95
N SER A 94 -3.57 22.28 24.73
CA SER A 94 -2.22 22.68 24.35
C SER A 94 -1.56 21.69 23.38
N GLU A 95 -0.44 22.12 22.81
CA GLU A 95 0.28 21.39 21.76
C GLU A 95 0.75 19.99 22.20
N ASP A 96 1.21 19.87 23.45
CA ASP A 96 1.73 18.63 24.03
C ASP A 96 0.61 17.69 24.51
N GLU A 97 -0.52 18.25 24.96
CA GLU A 97 -1.68 17.48 25.43
C GLU A 97 -2.36 16.70 24.29
N MET A 98 -2.31 17.21 23.05
CA MET A 98 -2.90 16.52 21.89
C MET A 98 -2.17 15.23 21.50
N ASP A 99 -0.84 15.19 21.69
CA ASP A 99 -0.06 13.99 21.42
C ASP A 99 -0.42 12.85 22.40
N GLU A 100 -0.91 13.17 23.60
CA GLU A 100 -1.38 12.17 24.57
C GLU A 100 -2.66 11.46 24.11
N TYR A 101 -3.47 12.07 23.25
CA TYR A 101 -4.70 11.50 22.72
C TYR A 101 -4.53 10.73 21.40
N ILE A 102 -3.29 10.67 20.86
CA ILE A 102 -2.94 9.95 19.62
C ILE A 102 -2.10 8.72 19.99
N PRO A 103 -2.72 7.55 20.24
CA PRO A 103 -1.98 6.36 20.68
C PRO A 103 -1.07 5.80 19.58
N ALA A 104 -1.52 5.82 18.32
CA ALA A 104 -0.77 5.33 17.18
C ALA A 104 -1.27 5.92 15.85
N LEU A 105 -0.39 5.96 14.85
CA LEU A 105 -0.72 6.11 13.44
C LEU A 105 -0.14 4.91 12.69
N VAL A 106 -0.93 4.25 11.85
CA VAL A 106 -0.51 3.09 11.07
C VAL A 106 -0.46 3.46 9.60
N TYR A 107 0.69 3.26 8.98
CA TYR A 107 0.90 3.47 7.55
C TYR A 107 1.08 2.11 6.88
N THR A 108 0.08 1.64 6.15
CA THR A 108 0.19 0.40 5.37
C THR A 108 0.97 0.64 4.09
N MET A 109 1.93 -0.24 3.82
CA MET A 109 2.79 -0.24 2.65
C MET A 109 2.57 -1.53 1.84
N TYR A 110 3.34 -1.70 0.77
CA TYR A 110 3.18 -2.82 -0.16
C TYR A 110 3.39 -4.21 0.47
N ASP A 111 4.40 -4.43 1.31
CA ASP A 111 4.74 -5.75 1.89
C ASP A 111 4.81 -5.74 3.43
N GLY A 112 4.28 -4.68 4.04
CA GLY A 112 4.31 -4.44 5.47
C GLY A 112 3.75 -3.08 5.82
N PHE A 113 4.03 -2.60 7.03
CA PHE A 113 3.51 -1.35 7.54
C PHE A 113 4.45 -0.74 8.58
N TYR A 114 4.27 0.57 8.80
CA TYR A 114 4.89 1.29 9.89
C TYR A 114 3.86 1.66 10.94
N ILE A 115 4.28 1.66 12.21
CA ILE A 115 3.52 2.23 13.31
C ILE A 115 4.31 3.44 13.82
N TYR A 116 3.69 4.61 13.80
CA TYR A 116 4.15 5.76 14.56
C TYR A 116 3.44 5.76 15.90
N SER A 117 4.18 5.63 17.00
CA SER A 117 3.60 5.69 18.35
C SER A 117 4.65 6.20 19.33
N ARG A 118 4.22 6.48 20.57
CA ARG A 118 5.17 6.65 21.67
C ARG A 118 5.90 5.34 21.95
N PHE A 119 7.19 5.42 22.24
CA PHE A 119 8.01 4.31 22.72
C PHE A 119 9.12 4.82 23.64
N ASN A 120 9.64 3.94 24.49
CA ASN A 120 10.79 4.25 25.33
C ASN A 120 12.08 4.10 24.48
N ASN A 121 12.83 5.19 24.31
CA ASN A 121 14.07 5.15 23.56
C ASN A 121 15.17 4.51 24.40
N GLN A 122 15.45 3.23 24.20
CA GLN A 122 16.59 2.55 24.84
C GLN A 122 17.74 2.40 23.84
N ASN A 123 18.41 3.51 23.54
CA ASN A 123 19.59 3.53 22.69
C ASN A 123 20.85 3.61 23.55
N TYR A 124 21.78 2.65 23.40
CA TYR A 124 23.06 2.64 24.12
C TYR A 124 24.09 3.65 23.57
N LEU A 125 23.64 4.80 23.07
CA LEU A 125 24.48 5.84 22.49
C LEU A 125 24.80 6.92 23.52
N TYR A 126 26.10 7.04 23.84
CA TYR A 126 26.62 7.96 24.86
C TYR A 126 27.65 8.90 24.23
N LYS A 127 27.70 10.15 24.71
CA LYS A 127 28.67 11.16 24.25
C LYS A 127 30.07 10.63 24.45
N THR A 128 30.92 10.89 23.48
CA THR A 128 32.33 10.54 23.55
C THR A 128 33.19 11.77 23.32
N LYS A 129 34.28 11.85 24.09
CA LYS A 129 35.36 12.81 23.96
C LYS A 129 36.62 12.09 23.54
N LYS A 130 37.62 12.84 23.06
CA LYS A 130 38.96 12.30 22.82
C LYS A 130 39.89 12.70 23.96
N ASP A 131 40.68 11.76 24.44
CA ASP A 131 41.78 12.06 25.36
C ASP A 131 42.91 12.82 24.64
N ASN A 132 43.91 13.27 25.40
CA ASN A 132 45.06 14.01 24.87
C ASN A 132 45.95 13.16 23.93
N ASP A 133 45.77 11.84 23.91
CA ASP A 133 46.48 10.88 23.07
C ASP A 133 45.64 10.45 21.84
N GLY A 134 44.43 10.99 21.69
CA GLY A 134 43.53 10.76 20.56
C GLY A 134 42.58 9.57 20.69
N ASN A 135 42.56 8.87 21.84
CA ASN A 135 41.65 7.77 22.11
C ASN A 135 40.25 8.27 22.45
N VAL A 136 39.22 7.53 22.04
CA VAL A 136 37.82 7.89 22.28
C VAL A 136 37.35 7.32 23.62
N GLU A 137 36.91 8.17 24.53
CA GLU A 137 36.35 7.83 25.85
C GLU A 137 34.96 8.44 26.04
N PHE A 138 34.12 7.86 26.90
CA PHE A 138 32.79 8.39 27.17
C PHE A 138 32.85 9.68 27.99
N GLU A 139 31.99 10.65 27.66
CA GLU A 139 31.74 11.79 28.53
C GLU A 139 30.86 11.36 29.71
N LEU A 140 31.24 11.81 30.90
CA LEU A 140 30.54 11.54 32.15
C LEU A 140 29.96 12.84 32.72
N ASP A 141 28.80 12.75 33.36
CA ASP A 141 28.18 13.84 34.11
C ASP A 141 28.86 14.06 35.47
N GLU A 142 28.37 15.04 36.24
CA GLU A 142 28.88 15.38 37.59
C GLU A 142 28.78 14.22 38.61
N ASN A 143 27.99 13.18 38.29
CA ASN A 143 27.79 11.98 39.10
C ASN A 143 28.48 10.73 38.52
N GLU A 144 29.43 10.92 37.60
CA GLU A 144 30.17 9.86 36.91
C GLU A 144 29.33 8.92 36.01
N ASN A 145 28.12 9.34 35.61
CA ASN A 145 27.28 8.58 34.69
C ASN A 145 27.55 8.98 33.24
N LYS A 146 27.48 8.02 32.31
CA LYS A 146 27.62 8.30 30.87
C LYS A 146 26.51 9.21 30.38
N ILE A 147 26.87 10.27 29.66
CA ILE A 147 25.89 11.23 29.12
C ILE A 147 25.28 10.66 27.83
N PRO A 148 23.96 10.42 27.74
CA PRO A 148 23.33 9.93 26.52
C PRO A 148 23.29 10.99 25.40
N ILE A 149 23.31 10.56 24.12
CA ILE A 149 23.30 11.46 22.95
C ILE A 149 21.88 11.78 22.46
N ASP A 150 20.86 10.98 22.77
CA ASP A 150 19.58 11.00 22.04
C ASP A 150 18.31 10.79 22.89
N ASN A 151 18.17 11.46 24.05
CA ASN A 151 17.00 11.27 24.93
C ASN A 151 16.85 9.78 25.37
N ASN A 152 17.96 9.05 25.50
CA ASN A 152 17.99 7.67 25.96
C ASN A 152 17.35 7.55 27.35
N GLY A 153 16.41 6.61 27.50
CA GLY A 153 15.57 6.41 28.67
C GLY A 153 14.27 7.25 28.67
N GLU A 154 14.14 8.22 27.77
CA GLU A 154 12.93 9.03 27.64
C GLU A 154 11.90 8.39 26.71
N ASN A 155 10.63 8.71 26.93
CA ASN A 155 9.54 8.29 26.05
C ASN A 155 9.36 9.29 24.92
N ILE A 156 9.77 8.91 23.72
CA ILE A 156 9.67 9.75 22.51
C ILE A 156 8.59 9.21 21.56
N PHE A 157 8.05 10.09 20.73
CA PHE A 157 7.22 9.68 19.60
C PHE A 157 8.10 9.48 18.36
N GLY A 158 7.92 8.35 17.69
CA GLY A 158 8.64 8.09 16.46
C GLY A 158 8.12 6.87 15.73
N LEU A 159 8.75 6.61 14.59
CA LEU A 159 8.41 5.47 13.75
C LEU A 159 9.06 4.20 14.32
N LYS A 160 8.26 3.19 14.62
CA LYS A 160 8.75 1.86 14.98
C LYS A 160 9.36 1.14 13.76
N PRO A 161 10.21 0.12 13.97
CA PRO A 161 10.75 -0.69 12.89
C PRO A 161 9.67 -1.21 11.94
N TYR A 162 10.01 -1.35 10.66
CA TYR A 162 9.10 -1.86 9.64
C TYR A 162 8.63 -3.28 9.96
N ILE A 163 7.32 -3.51 9.90
CA ILE A 163 6.72 -4.81 10.20
C ILE A 163 6.19 -5.40 8.90
N THR A 164 6.74 -6.53 8.48
CA THR A 164 6.31 -7.22 7.25
C THR A 164 5.02 -8.02 7.47
N TYR A 165 4.23 -8.18 6.42
CA TYR A 165 3.08 -9.08 6.43
C TYR A 165 3.53 -10.55 6.29
N SER A 166 4.21 -11.07 7.30
CA SER A 166 4.82 -12.40 7.25
C SER A 166 4.21 -13.39 8.22
N ALA A 167 4.23 -14.68 7.92
CA ALA A 167 3.96 -15.72 8.91
C ALA A 167 4.93 -16.88 8.74
N GLU A 168 5.17 -17.58 9.84
CA GLU A 168 5.96 -18.80 9.84
C GLU A 168 5.04 -20.00 9.59
N TYR A 169 5.52 -20.98 8.84
CA TYR A 169 4.80 -22.21 8.53
C TYR A 169 5.68 -23.38 8.89
N LYS A 170 5.19 -24.19 9.83
CA LYS A 170 5.90 -25.35 10.36
C LYS A 170 4.95 -26.55 10.46
N PRO A 171 4.65 -27.22 9.34
CA PRO A 171 3.74 -28.36 9.34
C PRO A 171 4.33 -29.52 10.14
N SER A 172 3.55 -30.10 11.05
CA SER A 172 4.03 -31.05 12.06
C SER A 172 4.70 -32.32 11.52
N ASN A 173 4.47 -32.67 10.25
CA ASN A 173 4.98 -33.88 9.60
C ASN A 173 5.87 -33.56 8.38
N SER A 174 6.58 -32.44 8.40
CA SER A 174 7.46 -32.05 7.29
C SER A 174 8.77 -31.46 7.79
N ASN A 175 9.82 -31.57 6.99
CA ASN A 175 11.08 -30.84 7.20
C ASN A 175 10.98 -29.38 6.70
N THR A 176 9.77 -28.80 6.69
CA THR A 176 9.51 -27.45 6.21
C THR A 176 9.41 -26.50 7.38
N ASP A 177 10.20 -25.43 7.31
CA ASP A 177 10.19 -24.34 8.26
C ASP A 177 10.45 -23.07 7.43
N VAL A 178 9.36 -22.38 7.08
CA VAL A 178 9.41 -21.24 6.15
C VAL A 178 8.70 -20.04 6.71
N VAL A 179 9.27 -18.88 6.46
CA VAL A 179 8.60 -17.59 6.61
C VAL A 179 8.15 -17.13 5.22
N ILE A 180 6.84 -16.97 5.07
CA ILE A 180 6.25 -16.41 3.86
C ILE A 180 5.89 -14.96 4.16
N THR A 181 6.46 -14.04 3.40
CA THR A 181 6.09 -12.62 3.41
C THR A 181 5.12 -12.36 2.25
N TYR A 182 3.97 -11.79 2.60
CA TYR A 182 2.90 -11.43 1.69
C TYR A 182 2.96 -9.95 1.33
N SER A 183 2.38 -9.60 0.18
CA SER A 183 2.22 -8.21 -0.26
C SER A 183 0.76 -7.87 -0.53
N LEU A 184 0.48 -6.61 -0.84
CA LEU A 184 -0.83 -6.11 -1.24
C LEU A 184 -1.27 -6.62 -2.62
N ASP A 185 -0.42 -7.33 -3.37
CA ASP A 185 -0.80 -8.11 -4.55
C ASP A 185 -0.40 -9.61 -4.41
N ASN A 186 -0.36 -10.34 -5.53
CA ASN A 186 -0.04 -11.77 -5.55
C ASN A 186 1.46 -12.09 -5.52
N TYR A 187 2.31 -11.12 -5.20
CA TYR A 187 3.73 -11.31 -4.97
C TYR A 187 4.00 -11.80 -3.55
N ILE A 188 4.84 -12.82 -3.42
CA ILE A 188 5.29 -13.34 -2.12
C ILE A 188 6.79 -13.57 -2.11
N SER A 189 7.37 -13.58 -0.91
CA SER A 189 8.74 -14.04 -0.65
C SER A 189 8.71 -15.22 0.30
N ILE A 190 9.40 -16.31 -0.06
CA ILE A 190 9.53 -17.52 0.74
C ILE A 190 10.99 -17.66 1.16
N LYS A 191 11.23 -17.65 2.49
CA LYS A 191 12.55 -17.81 3.09
C LYS A 191 12.52 -18.93 4.13
N GLY A 192 13.45 -19.88 4.05
CA GLY A 192 13.54 -20.98 5.00
C GLY A 192 13.79 -22.33 4.33
N ILE A 193 13.49 -23.42 5.01
CA ILE A 193 13.72 -24.78 4.51
C ILE A 193 12.43 -25.28 3.86
N VAL A 194 12.48 -25.64 2.58
CA VAL A 194 11.39 -26.25 1.80
C VAL A 194 11.87 -27.59 1.29
N ASP A 195 11.13 -28.67 1.57
CA ASP A 195 11.50 -30.03 1.14
C ASP A 195 12.96 -30.43 1.51
N GLY A 196 13.53 -29.83 2.57
CA GLY A 196 14.92 -30.06 3.01
C GLY A 196 15.98 -29.13 2.39
N GLU A 197 15.62 -28.25 1.46
CA GLU A 197 16.52 -27.27 0.83
C GLU A 197 16.24 -25.85 1.31
N TYR A 198 17.29 -25.04 1.45
CA TYR A 198 17.14 -23.63 1.79
C TYR A 198 16.63 -22.84 0.58
N TRP A 199 15.48 -22.19 0.74
CA TRP A 199 14.87 -21.30 -0.23
C TRP A 199 15.02 -19.85 0.24
N ASN A 200 15.40 -19.00 -0.70
CA ASN A 200 15.24 -17.55 -0.64
C ASN A 200 14.75 -17.12 -2.02
N LYS A 201 13.46 -17.32 -2.27
CA LYS A 201 12.82 -17.09 -3.57
C LYS A 201 11.65 -16.13 -3.42
N SER A 202 11.44 -15.29 -4.41
CA SER A 202 10.33 -14.34 -4.45
C SER A 202 9.76 -14.23 -5.86
N GLY A 203 8.47 -13.98 -5.96
CA GLY A 203 7.79 -13.96 -7.26
C GLY A 203 6.28 -13.80 -7.16
N TYR A 204 5.67 -13.58 -8.33
CA TYR A 204 4.22 -13.52 -8.48
C TYR A 204 3.66 -14.93 -8.65
N LEU A 205 2.60 -15.24 -7.92
CA LEU A 205 1.79 -16.44 -8.13
C LEU A 205 0.69 -16.12 -9.14
N ILE A 206 0.74 -16.77 -10.30
CA ILE A 206 -0.21 -16.54 -11.39
C ILE A 206 -0.53 -17.87 -12.07
N ASP A 207 -1.82 -18.16 -12.20
CA ASP A 207 -2.34 -19.28 -12.99
C ASP A 207 -2.63 -18.86 -14.44
N GLY A 208 -2.94 -19.82 -15.33
CA GLY A 208 -3.36 -19.51 -16.70
C GLY A 208 -2.22 -19.03 -17.62
N ILE A 209 -0.97 -19.08 -17.17
CA ILE A 209 0.20 -18.86 -18.02
C ILE A 209 0.55 -20.18 -18.73
N THR A 210 0.55 -20.16 -20.06
CA THR A 210 0.87 -21.32 -20.91
C THR A 210 1.82 -20.95 -22.04
N ASN A 211 2.44 -21.96 -22.68
CA ASN A 211 3.15 -21.83 -23.96
C ASN A 211 4.21 -20.70 -24.03
N ASP A 212 5.33 -20.81 -23.29
CA ASP A 212 6.52 -19.96 -23.52
C ASP A 212 7.27 -20.46 -24.77
N THR A 213 7.26 -19.67 -25.84
CA THR A 213 7.99 -19.96 -27.09
C THR A 213 9.37 -19.30 -27.14
N GLY A 214 9.76 -18.55 -26.11
CA GLY A 214 10.98 -17.73 -26.08
C GLY A 214 10.78 -16.29 -26.57
N ASP A 215 9.80 -16.05 -27.45
CA ASP A 215 9.48 -14.72 -28.01
C ASP A 215 8.09 -14.21 -27.59
N SER A 216 7.24 -15.11 -27.12
CA SER A 216 5.91 -14.80 -26.61
C SER A 216 5.51 -15.79 -25.52
N ILE A 217 4.57 -15.38 -24.68
CA ILE A 217 3.97 -16.22 -23.65
C ILE A 217 2.46 -16.01 -23.66
N GLN A 218 1.68 -17.05 -23.39
CA GLN A 218 0.23 -16.95 -23.30
C GLN A 218 -0.21 -16.77 -21.85
N TYR A 219 -1.15 -15.86 -21.61
CA TYR A 219 -1.81 -15.69 -20.32
C TYR A 219 -3.32 -15.51 -20.54
N ASN A 220 -4.14 -16.37 -19.91
CA ASN A 220 -5.60 -16.36 -20.04
C ASN A 220 -6.09 -16.27 -21.51
N GLY A 221 -5.44 -17.03 -22.39
CA GLY A 221 -5.74 -17.08 -23.83
C GLY A 221 -5.25 -15.90 -24.66
N VAL A 222 -4.49 -14.96 -24.07
CA VAL A 222 -3.92 -13.79 -24.75
C VAL A 222 -2.42 -13.98 -24.94
N VAL A 223 -1.93 -13.70 -26.15
CA VAL A 223 -0.49 -13.74 -26.45
C VAL A 223 0.15 -12.44 -26.01
N ILE A 224 1.09 -12.51 -25.07
CA ILE A 224 1.95 -11.41 -24.64
C ILE A 224 3.28 -11.53 -25.38
N LYS A 225 3.59 -10.54 -26.21
CA LYS A 225 4.78 -10.52 -27.05
C LYS A 225 5.85 -9.59 -26.48
N LYS A 226 7.10 -9.91 -26.81
CA LYS A 226 8.22 -8.97 -26.76
C LYS A 226 8.03 -7.78 -27.72
N GLY A 227 8.75 -6.68 -27.52
CA GLY A 227 8.76 -5.59 -28.51
C GLY A 227 7.71 -4.48 -28.33
N THR A 228 6.99 -4.38 -27.20
CA THR A 228 5.95 -3.35 -27.04
C THR A 228 6.55 -2.01 -26.62
N VAL A 229 7.11 -1.28 -27.58
CA VAL A 229 7.78 0.02 -27.35
C VAL A 229 6.77 1.11 -27.05
N LEU A 230 7.00 1.85 -25.97
CA LEU A 230 6.14 2.96 -25.55
C LEU A 230 6.88 4.29 -25.63
N LYS A 231 6.11 5.36 -25.83
CA LYS A 231 6.60 6.73 -25.81
C LYS A 231 5.81 7.59 -24.84
N GLU A 232 6.43 8.70 -24.42
CA GLU A 232 5.85 9.77 -23.61
C GLU A 232 6.31 11.13 -24.13
N HIS A 233 5.47 12.14 -23.95
CA HIS A 233 5.82 13.52 -24.24
C HIS A 233 6.73 14.10 -23.14
N LEU A 234 7.87 14.67 -23.54
CA LEU A 234 8.76 15.44 -22.66
C LEU A 234 8.88 16.89 -23.16
N PRO A 235 8.94 17.88 -22.25
CA PRO A 235 9.08 19.28 -22.61
C PRO A 235 10.52 19.63 -22.98
N ALA A 236 10.73 20.80 -23.59
CA ALA A 236 12.07 21.34 -23.79
C ALA A 236 12.69 21.77 -22.44
N ILE A 237 13.84 21.19 -22.08
CA ILE A 237 14.53 21.46 -20.82
C ILE A 237 16.04 21.28 -20.94
N GLY A 238 16.82 22.31 -20.61
CA GLY A 238 18.27 22.30 -20.77
C GLY A 238 18.64 22.02 -22.24
N THR A 239 19.30 20.89 -22.48
CA THR A 239 19.65 20.41 -23.84
C THR A 239 18.64 19.45 -24.45
N LEU A 240 17.55 19.12 -23.74
CA LEU A 240 16.48 18.27 -24.24
C LEU A 240 15.52 19.09 -25.10
N THR A 241 15.22 18.60 -26.30
CA THR A 241 14.19 19.17 -27.19
C THR A 241 12.81 18.66 -26.79
N GLU A 242 11.76 19.45 -27.01
CA GLU A 242 10.39 18.95 -26.84
C GLU A 242 10.10 17.83 -27.85
N GLY A 243 9.47 16.74 -27.40
CA GLY A 243 9.14 15.63 -28.28
C GLY A 243 8.61 14.39 -27.57
N TYR A 244 8.44 13.31 -28.34
CA TYR A 244 7.98 12.00 -27.84
C TYR A 244 9.15 11.03 -27.77
N TYR A 245 9.50 10.64 -26.55
CA TYR A 245 10.68 9.84 -26.26
C TYR A 245 10.28 8.41 -25.92
N LYS A 246 11.00 7.44 -26.48
CA LYS A 246 10.86 6.03 -26.07
C LYS A 246 11.27 5.91 -24.61
N TYR A 247 10.52 5.14 -23.83
CA TYR A 247 10.80 4.99 -22.41
C TYR A 247 10.64 3.56 -21.92
N ILE A 248 11.27 3.28 -20.79
CA ILE A 248 10.99 2.11 -19.96
C ILE A 248 10.92 2.52 -18.50
N ARG A 249 10.03 1.89 -17.74
CA ARG A 249 10.07 1.92 -16.27
C ARG A 249 10.89 0.74 -15.77
N TYR A 250 11.92 1.02 -14.99
CA TYR A 250 12.81 0.02 -14.43
C TYR A 250 13.22 0.41 -13.01
N ASN A 251 13.04 -0.49 -12.04
CA ASN A 251 13.31 -0.26 -10.62
C ASN A 251 12.69 1.05 -10.10
N GLY A 252 11.42 1.29 -10.40
CA GLY A 252 10.67 2.47 -9.96
C GLY A 252 10.91 3.74 -10.77
N THR A 253 11.98 3.79 -11.58
CA THR A 253 12.37 5.00 -12.35
C THR A 253 12.03 4.85 -13.83
N LYS A 254 11.54 5.94 -14.46
CA LYS A 254 11.38 6.02 -15.92
C LYS A 254 12.66 6.53 -16.56
N TYR A 255 13.16 5.78 -17.53
CA TYR A 255 14.31 6.13 -18.35
C TYR A 255 13.87 6.35 -19.79
N TYR A 256 14.43 7.37 -20.42
CA TYR A 256 14.08 7.79 -21.77
C TYR A 256 15.31 7.76 -22.67
N TRP A 257 15.08 7.41 -23.94
CA TRP A 257 16.13 7.35 -24.95
C TRP A 257 16.10 8.60 -25.84
N ASP A 258 17.15 9.43 -25.72
CA ASP A 258 17.34 10.62 -26.54
C ASP A 258 18.26 10.29 -27.73
N GLU A 259 17.64 9.85 -28.84
CA GLU A 259 18.33 9.44 -30.08
C GLU A 259 19.22 10.54 -30.66
N ASN A 260 18.78 11.81 -30.56
CA ASN A 260 19.47 12.94 -31.17
C ASN A 260 20.83 13.21 -30.51
N ASN A 261 20.91 13.02 -29.19
CA ASN A 261 22.12 13.25 -28.41
C ASN A 261 22.81 11.96 -27.97
N ASN A 262 22.30 10.79 -28.38
CA ASN A 262 22.83 9.47 -28.06
C ASN A 262 23.07 9.26 -26.55
N ARG A 263 22.05 9.53 -25.74
CA ARG A 263 22.10 9.46 -24.27
C ARG A 263 20.81 8.90 -23.67
N VAL A 264 20.93 8.35 -22.47
CA VAL A 264 19.77 7.97 -21.65
C VAL A 264 19.54 9.05 -20.62
N ILE A 265 18.30 9.49 -20.48
CA ILE A 265 17.91 10.51 -19.49
C ILE A 265 16.86 9.97 -18.53
N TYR A 266 16.81 10.56 -17.35
CA TYR A 266 15.75 10.31 -16.37
C TYR A 266 15.57 11.57 -15.51
N PHE A 267 14.45 11.66 -14.79
CA PHE A 267 14.20 12.78 -13.88
C PHE A 267 14.39 12.32 -12.44
N LEU A 268 15.28 13.01 -11.72
CA LEU A 268 15.53 12.80 -10.29
C LEU A 268 15.01 14.01 -9.52
N ASN A 269 13.89 13.83 -8.82
CA ASN A 269 13.19 14.90 -8.09
C ASN A 269 12.96 16.17 -8.93
N GLY A 270 12.51 16.00 -10.18
CA GLY A 270 12.28 17.10 -11.13
C GLY A 270 13.54 17.62 -11.84
N ASN A 271 14.74 17.19 -11.45
CA ASN A 271 15.98 17.55 -12.15
C ASN A 271 16.26 16.57 -13.28
N LEU A 272 16.64 17.09 -14.45
CA LEU A 272 17.09 16.27 -15.57
C LEU A 272 18.46 15.66 -15.25
N MET A 273 18.51 14.33 -15.27
CA MET A 273 19.74 13.56 -15.12
C MET A 273 20.10 12.89 -16.44
N GLU A 274 21.40 12.75 -16.69
CA GLU A 274 21.93 12.13 -17.89
C GLU A 274 22.87 10.98 -17.52
N LEU A 275 22.64 9.83 -18.14
CA LEU A 275 23.60 8.74 -18.18
C LEU A 275 24.32 8.82 -19.51
N LYS A 276 25.62 9.09 -19.47
CA LYS A 276 26.50 9.04 -20.64
C LYS A 276 27.06 7.64 -20.80
N ASN A 277 27.32 7.25 -22.05
CA ASN A 277 28.11 6.07 -22.32
C ASN A 277 29.47 6.22 -21.61
N PRO A 278 29.87 5.32 -20.69
CA PRO A 278 31.21 5.40 -20.13
C PRO A 278 32.23 5.33 -21.27
N GLU A 279 33.29 6.14 -21.19
CA GLU A 279 34.42 6.01 -22.10
C GLU A 279 34.91 4.55 -22.05
N GLN A 280 35.11 3.95 -23.23
CA GLN A 280 35.28 2.52 -23.43
C GLN A 280 36.32 1.89 -22.48
N GLU A 281 35.86 1.12 -21.49
CA GLU A 281 36.61 -0.03 -20.98
C GLU A 281 36.07 -1.29 -21.66
N ALA A 282 36.94 -1.93 -22.45
CA ALA A 282 36.60 -3.10 -23.24
C ALA A 282 36.18 -4.28 -22.35
N GLY A 283 34.99 -4.85 -22.59
CA GLY A 283 34.60 -6.16 -22.06
C GLY A 283 33.49 -6.19 -21.00
N ILE A 284 32.94 -5.05 -20.58
CA ILE A 284 31.80 -5.00 -19.66
C ILE A 284 30.60 -4.40 -20.41
N GLN A 285 29.48 -5.13 -20.52
CA GLN A 285 28.22 -4.54 -20.98
C GLN A 285 27.83 -3.48 -19.95
N SER A 286 28.13 -2.21 -20.24
CA SER A 286 27.86 -1.12 -19.32
C SER A 286 26.37 -1.13 -18.98
N ALA A 287 26.04 -0.83 -17.71
CA ALA A 287 24.64 -0.71 -17.28
C ALA A 287 23.82 0.20 -18.24
N TYR A 288 24.49 1.18 -18.84
CA TYR A 288 24.02 2.02 -19.94
C TYR A 288 23.55 1.24 -21.18
N ALA A 289 24.38 0.36 -21.76
CA ALA A 289 24.02 -0.44 -22.93
C ALA A 289 22.86 -1.42 -22.63
N SER A 290 22.84 -2.00 -21.43
CA SER A 290 21.71 -2.83 -20.99
C SER A 290 20.40 -2.03 -20.95
N LEU A 291 20.46 -0.79 -20.48
CA LEU A 291 19.28 0.07 -20.36
C LEU A 291 18.74 0.53 -21.72
N ILE A 292 19.61 0.83 -22.68
CA ILE A 292 19.21 1.12 -24.06
C ILE A 292 18.49 -0.08 -24.67
N ASN A 293 19.06 -1.28 -24.56
CA ASN A 293 18.43 -2.49 -25.08
C ASN A 293 17.05 -2.69 -24.44
N LYS A 294 16.94 -2.51 -23.12
CA LYS A 294 15.66 -2.59 -22.41
C LYS A 294 14.64 -1.57 -22.93
N ILE A 295 15.04 -0.33 -23.23
CA ILE A 295 14.13 0.69 -23.81
C ILE A 295 13.70 0.31 -25.22
N GLN A 296 14.62 -0.20 -26.04
CA GLN A 296 14.37 -0.50 -27.45
C GLN A 296 13.57 -1.79 -27.66
N GLU A 297 13.88 -2.83 -26.88
CA GLU A 297 13.17 -4.12 -26.91
C GLU A 297 11.85 -4.03 -26.14
N SER A 298 11.81 -3.34 -24.99
CA SER A 298 10.59 -3.14 -24.19
C SER A 298 9.87 -4.45 -23.84
N ASP A 299 10.63 -5.41 -23.33
CA ASP A 299 10.18 -6.79 -23.04
C ASP A 299 9.61 -7.00 -21.62
N SER A 300 9.38 -5.92 -20.88
CA SER A 300 9.00 -5.97 -19.45
C SER A 300 7.78 -6.85 -19.18
N ALA A 301 6.73 -6.76 -20.02
CA ALA A 301 5.53 -7.58 -19.85
C ALA A 301 5.82 -9.08 -20.06
N TYR A 302 6.61 -9.43 -21.08
CA TYR A 302 7.01 -10.82 -21.30
C TYR A 302 7.80 -11.38 -20.11
N TYR A 303 8.79 -10.63 -19.62
CA TYR A 303 9.60 -11.07 -18.48
C TYR A 303 8.82 -11.13 -17.16
N TYR A 304 7.80 -10.29 -16.97
CA TYR A 304 6.86 -10.42 -15.85
C TYR A 304 6.22 -11.81 -15.82
N TYR A 305 5.53 -12.17 -16.90
CA TYR A 305 4.81 -13.45 -16.98
C TYR A 305 5.77 -14.64 -16.99
N LYS A 306 6.93 -14.52 -17.63
CA LYS A 306 7.96 -15.58 -17.59
C LYS A 306 8.47 -15.84 -16.18
N ASN A 307 8.79 -14.79 -15.43
CA ASN A 307 9.27 -14.93 -14.05
C ASN A 307 8.17 -15.47 -13.13
N ALA A 308 6.93 -15.00 -13.29
CA ALA A 308 5.77 -15.52 -12.57
C ALA A 308 5.52 -17.00 -12.86
N TYR A 309 5.62 -17.41 -14.13
CA TYR A 309 5.49 -18.80 -14.55
C TYR A 309 6.54 -19.71 -13.89
N ASN A 310 7.82 -19.30 -13.91
CA ASN A 310 8.90 -20.06 -13.29
C ASN A 310 8.71 -20.19 -11.78
N PHE A 311 8.39 -19.09 -11.09
CA PHE A 311 8.16 -19.09 -9.65
C PHE A 311 6.93 -19.94 -9.27
N THR A 312 5.82 -19.77 -9.98
CA THR A 312 4.60 -20.56 -9.75
C THR A 312 4.85 -22.05 -9.99
N LYS A 313 5.64 -22.40 -11.01
CA LYS A 313 6.05 -23.78 -11.28
C LYS A 313 6.89 -24.36 -10.14
N ASP A 314 7.82 -23.61 -9.59
CA ASP A 314 8.62 -24.04 -8.43
C ASP A 314 7.72 -24.34 -7.23
N VAL A 315 6.76 -23.46 -6.92
CA VAL A 315 5.79 -23.66 -5.82
C VAL A 315 4.89 -24.87 -6.07
N LYS A 316 4.40 -25.05 -7.31
CA LYS A 316 3.59 -26.22 -7.71
C LYS A 316 4.34 -27.55 -7.58
N ASN A 317 5.65 -27.53 -7.84
CA ASN A 317 6.49 -28.73 -7.81
C ASN A 317 6.95 -29.11 -6.40
N SER A 318 6.91 -28.19 -5.44
CA SER A 318 7.24 -28.50 -4.05
C SER A 318 6.20 -29.44 -3.44
N THR A 319 6.67 -30.48 -2.75
CA THR A 319 5.79 -31.47 -2.12
C THR A 319 5.14 -30.96 -0.84
N THR A 320 5.81 -30.03 -0.16
CA THR A 320 5.36 -29.46 1.10
C THR A 320 4.58 -28.16 0.89
N LEU A 321 5.09 -27.22 0.09
CA LEU A 321 4.42 -25.93 -0.12
C LEU A 321 3.02 -26.11 -0.72
N ARG A 322 2.85 -26.97 -1.74
CA ARG A 322 1.54 -27.24 -2.36
C ARG A 322 0.49 -27.74 -1.37
N ASN A 323 0.92 -28.39 -0.28
CA ASN A 323 0.04 -28.97 0.73
C ASN A 323 -0.08 -28.12 2.01
N LEU A 324 0.53 -26.93 2.03
CA LEU A 324 0.41 -26.00 3.15
C LEU A 324 -1.05 -25.55 3.32
N LYS A 325 -1.49 -25.55 4.58
CA LYS A 325 -2.83 -25.17 4.98
C LYS A 325 -2.82 -23.95 5.89
N TYR A 326 -3.99 -23.37 6.07
CA TYR A 326 -4.19 -22.23 6.98
C TYR A 326 -3.77 -22.59 8.41
N GLU A 327 -4.08 -23.81 8.87
CA GLU A 327 -3.72 -24.30 10.21
C GLU A 327 -2.21 -24.38 10.45
N ASP A 328 -1.38 -24.46 9.41
CA ASP A 328 0.08 -24.55 9.54
C ASP A 328 0.72 -23.19 9.86
N ALA A 329 -0.02 -22.09 9.73
CA ALA A 329 0.48 -20.74 9.99
C ALA A 329 0.63 -20.47 11.48
N GLN A 330 1.83 -20.08 11.89
CA GLN A 330 2.18 -19.70 13.24
C GLN A 330 2.56 -18.23 13.32
N ASP A 331 2.03 -17.56 14.34
CA ASP A 331 2.37 -16.17 14.63
C ASP A 331 2.29 -15.89 16.13
N TYR A 332 2.99 -14.83 16.56
CA TYR A 332 2.82 -14.27 17.90
C TYR A 332 1.51 -13.48 17.95
N VAL A 333 0.72 -13.71 18.99
CA VAL A 333 -0.53 -13.00 19.26
C VAL A 333 -0.59 -12.58 20.73
N ILE A 334 -1.42 -11.59 21.04
CA ILE A 334 -1.81 -11.29 22.43
C ILE A 334 -3.00 -12.20 22.77
N ILE A 335 -2.89 -12.96 23.86
CA ILE A 335 -3.98 -13.80 24.37
C ILE A 335 -5.06 -12.90 24.95
N ASP A 336 -6.26 -12.92 24.38
CA ASP A 336 -7.39 -12.07 24.80
C ASP A 336 -8.55 -12.86 25.41
N GLY A 337 -8.41 -14.20 25.50
CA GLY A 337 -9.43 -15.11 26.03
C GLY A 337 -10.65 -15.30 25.10
N LYS A 338 -10.76 -14.50 24.04
CA LYS A 338 -11.84 -14.50 23.05
C LYS A 338 -11.39 -15.18 21.77
N GLU A 339 -10.66 -14.45 20.94
CA GLU A 339 -10.23 -14.84 19.61
C GLU A 339 -8.90 -15.60 19.64
N TYR A 340 -8.03 -15.23 20.58
CA TYR A 340 -6.77 -15.92 20.82
C TYR A 340 -6.74 -16.49 22.24
N LYS A 341 -6.62 -17.82 22.31
CA LYS A 341 -6.51 -18.58 23.56
C LYS A 341 -5.14 -19.21 23.66
N SER A 342 -4.61 -19.24 24.88
CA SER A 342 -3.32 -19.89 25.14
C SER A 342 -3.40 -21.36 24.72
N GLN A 343 -2.46 -21.80 23.88
CA GLN A 343 -2.37 -23.20 23.48
C GLN A 343 -1.72 -24.04 24.58
N THR A 344 -0.79 -23.44 25.34
CA THR A 344 -0.14 -24.07 26.50
C THR A 344 -0.99 -24.01 27.78
N GLY A 345 -1.99 -23.12 27.84
CA GLY A 345 -2.79 -22.84 29.02
C GLY A 345 -2.05 -22.04 30.11
N ASN A 346 -0.80 -21.63 29.84
CA ASN A 346 0.08 -20.99 30.81
C ASN A 346 0.21 -19.48 30.59
N THR A 347 -0.21 -18.97 29.43
CA THR A 347 -0.16 -17.54 29.12
C THR A 347 -1.45 -16.88 29.60
N PRO A 348 -1.39 -15.93 30.55
CA PRO A 348 -2.58 -15.21 31.02
C PRO A 348 -3.13 -14.30 29.91
N GLU A 349 -4.39 -13.85 30.08
CA GLU A 349 -4.95 -12.79 29.24
C GLU A 349 -4.05 -11.53 29.33
N GLY A 350 -3.73 -10.94 28.17
CA GLY A 350 -2.76 -9.86 28.00
C GLY A 350 -1.31 -10.32 27.77
N GLY A 351 -0.99 -11.61 27.96
CA GLY A 351 0.32 -12.18 27.64
C GLY A 351 0.48 -12.47 26.14
N ASN A 352 1.72 -12.65 25.68
CA ASN A 352 2.02 -13.00 24.29
C ASN A 352 2.41 -14.48 24.15
N GLU A 353 1.93 -15.14 23.09
CA GLU A 353 2.25 -16.54 22.79
C GLU A 353 2.32 -16.75 21.29
N LYS A 354 3.22 -17.61 20.84
CA LYS A 354 3.25 -18.07 19.45
C LYS A 354 2.30 -19.24 19.29
N ILE A 355 1.27 -19.10 18.47
CA ILE A 355 0.22 -20.10 18.28
C ILE A 355 -0.03 -20.39 16.81
N ASN A 356 -0.71 -21.50 16.52
CA ASN A 356 -1.35 -21.71 15.22
C ASN A 356 -2.61 -20.84 15.11
N VAL A 357 -2.52 -19.76 14.32
CA VAL A 357 -3.53 -18.69 14.27
C VAL A 357 -4.90 -19.20 13.80
N TRP A 358 -4.91 -20.11 12.81
CA TRP A 358 -6.13 -20.70 12.26
C TRP A 358 -6.21 -22.21 12.52
N SER A 359 -5.93 -22.63 13.76
CA SER A 359 -5.96 -24.03 14.15
C SER A 359 -7.25 -24.74 13.72
N GLY A 360 -7.13 -25.88 13.03
CA GLY A 360 -8.26 -26.68 12.53
C GLY A 360 -8.79 -26.25 11.15
N ASN A 361 -8.31 -25.13 10.58
CA ASN A 361 -8.65 -24.73 9.22
C ASN A 361 -7.79 -25.50 8.20
N LYS A 362 -8.41 -26.50 7.56
CA LYS A 362 -7.75 -27.42 6.63
C LYS A 362 -7.67 -26.91 5.18
N THR A 363 -8.07 -25.66 4.92
CA THR A 363 -8.03 -25.06 3.58
C THR A 363 -6.58 -24.94 3.09
N LEU A 364 -6.35 -25.34 1.84
CA LEU A 364 -5.04 -25.23 1.19
C LEU A 364 -4.76 -23.77 0.84
N ILE A 365 -3.54 -23.30 1.10
CA ILE A 365 -3.11 -21.94 0.75
C ILE A 365 -2.84 -21.85 -0.75
N PHE A 366 -2.03 -22.77 -1.27
CA PHE A 366 -1.64 -22.82 -2.67
C PHE A 366 -2.58 -23.70 -3.50
N ASP A 367 -3.85 -23.32 -3.52
CA ASP A 367 -4.91 -24.00 -4.27
C ASP A 367 -4.98 -23.49 -5.71
N PHE A 368 -4.14 -24.08 -6.58
CA PHE A 368 -4.04 -23.68 -7.99
C PHE A 368 -5.19 -24.24 -8.84
N ASN A 369 -5.63 -23.44 -9.81
CA ASN A 369 -6.70 -23.83 -10.71
C ASN A 369 -6.31 -25.05 -11.58
N SER A 370 -7.01 -26.16 -11.41
CA SER A 370 -6.81 -27.40 -12.16
C SER A 370 -7.11 -27.27 -13.66
N SER A 371 -7.88 -26.25 -14.04
CA SER A 371 -8.26 -25.91 -15.42
C SER A 371 -7.43 -24.78 -16.02
N SER A 372 -6.37 -24.33 -15.34
CA SER A 372 -5.50 -23.25 -15.80
C SER A 372 -4.81 -23.54 -17.13
N THR A 373 -4.49 -24.81 -17.42
CA THR A 373 -3.83 -25.22 -18.67
C THR A 373 -4.75 -25.15 -19.89
N THR A 374 -6.07 -25.20 -19.68
CA THR A 374 -7.10 -25.09 -20.73
C THR A 374 -7.67 -23.68 -20.84
N ASN A 375 -7.22 -22.73 -20.01
CA ASN A 375 -7.76 -21.36 -19.90
C ASN A 375 -9.28 -21.31 -19.66
N SER A 376 -9.87 -22.39 -19.12
CA SER A 376 -11.29 -22.46 -18.80
C SER A 376 -11.50 -22.04 -17.34
N ASN A 377 -12.35 -21.05 -17.11
CA ASN A 377 -12.67 -20.44 -15.81
C ASN A 377 -11.51 -19.68 -15.13
N PRO A 378 -11.02 -18.56 -15.71
CA PRO A 378 -10.02 -17.70 -15.08
C PRO A 378 -10.43 -17.15 -13.70
N ALA A 379 -11.72 -17.10 -13.40
CA ALA A 379 -12.24 -16.66 -12.09
C ALA A 379 -11.80 -17.55 -10.90
N ASN A 380 -11.30 -18.76 -11.17
CA ASN A 380 -10.80 -19.68 -10.14
C ASN A 380 -9.26 -19.65 -10.02
N ASN A 381 -8.59 -18.77 -10.76
CA ASN A 381 -7.14 -18.66 -10.72
C ASN A 381 -6.65 -18.20 -9.34
N ILE A 382 -5.42 -18.61 -8.97
CA ILE A 382 -4.85 -18.25 -7.68
C ILE A 382 -4.73 -16.73 -7.46
N GLU A 383 -4.55 -15.94 -8.52
CA GLU A 383 -4.44 -14.48 -8.43
C GLU A 383 -5.77 -13.75 -8.14
N CYS A 384 -6.91 -14.43 -8.25
CA CYS A 384 -8.24 -13.83 -8.11
C CYS A 384 -8.63 -13.58 -6.64
N GLU A 385 -9.40 -12.53 -6.36
CA GLU A 385 -9.72 -12.03 -5.02
C GLU A 385 -10.35 -13.09 -4.11
N LYS A 386 -11.18 -13.97 -4.68
CA LYS A 386 -11.88 -15.05 -3.97
C LYS A 386 -11.06 -16.33 -3.81
N SER A 387 -9.82 -16.39 -4.31
CA SER A 387 -8.98 -17.57 -4.19
C SER A 387 -8.60 -17.84 -2.73
N ASN A 388 -8.37 -19.12 -2.40
CA ASN A 388 -7.90 -19.49 -1.06
C ASN A 388 -6.56 -18.82 -0.72
N PHE A 389 -5.69 -18.59 -1.71
CA PHE A 389 -4.47 -17.83 -1.50
C PHE A 389 -4.75 -16.38 -1.08
N ASN A 390 -5.62 -15.69 -1.82
CA ASN A 390 -5.94 -14.29 -1.53
C ASN A 390 -6.65 -14.11 -0.20
N GLN A 391 -7.60 -14.98 0.13
CA GLN A 391 -8.26 -14.95 1.44
C GLN A 391 -7.26 -15.18 2.58
N HIS A 392 -6.29 -16.09 2.41
CA HIS A 392 -5.24 -16.32 3.41
C HIS A 392 -4.32 -15.10 3.57
N ARG A 393 -3.89 -14.54 2.44
CA ARG A 393 -3.05 -13.34 2.36
C ARG A 393 -3.69 -12.17 3.12
N LEU A 394 -4.97 -11.89 2.86
CA LEU A 394 -5.73 -10.84 3.56
C LEU A 394 -5.85 -11.13 5.05
N ALA A 395 -6.10 -12.40 5.44
CA ALA A 395 -6.16 -12.80 6.84
C ALA A 395 -4.82 -12.59 7.58
N ILE A 396 -3.69 -12.86 6.94
CA ILE A 396 -2.34 -12.60 7.48
C ILE A 396 -2.11 -11.09 7.67
N ILE A 397 -2.42 -10.28 6.66
CA ILE A 397 -2.30 -8.82 6.72
C ILE A 397 -3.12 -8.26 7.88
N LYS A 398 -4.39 -8.67 7.98
CA LYS A 398 -5.31 -8.30 9.08
C LYS A 398 -4.74 -8.69 10.44
N ASN A 399 -4.32 -9.95 10.59
CA ASN A 399 -3.73 -10.47 11.83
C ASN A 399 -2.51 -9.65 12.27
N LYS A 400 -1.60 -9.37 11.33
CA LYS A 400 -0.37 -8.62 11.62
C LYS A 400 -0.62 -7.18 12.05
N ILE A 401 -1.48 -6.46 11.33
CA ILE A 401 -1.84 -5.09 11.69
C ILE A 401 -2.51 -5.07 13.06
N ARG A 402 -3.49 -5.97 13.28
CA ARG A 402 -4.22 -6.08 14.55
C ARG A 402 -3.30 -6.34 15.73
N THR A 403 -2.48 -7.39 15.69
CA THR A 403 -1.64 -7.77 16.82
C THR A 403 -0.65 -6.67 17.17
N ASN A 404 0.04 -6.10 16.17
CA ASN A 404 1.04 -5.08 16.44
C ASN A 404 0.43 -3.75 16.87
N LEU A 405 -0.76 -3.41 16.37
CA LEU A 405 -1.50 -2.24 16.86
C LEU A 405 -1.95 -2.45 18.31
N ALA A 406 -2.47 -3.62 18.66
CA ALA A 406 -2.85 -3.95 20.03
C ALA A 406 -1.63 -3.87 20.98
N ILE A 407 -0.47 -4.38 20.56
CA ILE A 407 0.80 -4.22 21.30
C ILE A 407 1.18 -2.75 21.44
N ALA A 408 1.04 -1.95 20.38
CA ALA A 408 1.37 -0.52 20.43
C ALA A 408 0.46 0.24 21.40
N ILE A 409 -0.84 -0.01 21.37
CA ILE A 409 -1.83 0.59 22.27
C ILE A 409 -1.60 0.14 23.71
N ALA A 410 -1.34 -1.16 23.96
CA ALA A 410 -1.04 -1.66 25.30
C ALA A 410 0.22 -1.01 25.91
N ASN A 411 1.27 -0.83 25.11
CA ASN A 411 2.47 -0.12 25.52
C ASN A 411 2.23 1.37 25.77
N PHE A 412 1.26 1.98 25.07
CA PHE A 412 0.88 3.37 25.29
C PHE A 412 0.08 3.52 26.61
N ASN A 413 -0.85 2.59 26.88
CA ASN A 413 -1.64 2.55 28.11
C ASN A 413 -0.79 2.37 29.36
N SER A 414 0.27 1.55 29.30
CA SER A 414 1.15 1.35 30.46
C SER A 414 1.90 2.62 30.88
N GLN A 415 1.88 3.65 30.05
CA GLN A 415 2.63 4.90 30.24
C GLN A 415 1.72 6.13 30.43
N ASN A 416 0.39 5.98 30.31
CA ASN A 416 -0.57 7.07 30.38
C ASN A 416 -1.73 6.73 31.35
N ASN A 417 -2.36 7.76 31.92
CA ASN A 417 -3.50 7.60 32.82
C ASN A 417 -4.83 7.32 32.08
N VAL A 418 -4.83 7.39 30.75
CA VAL A 418 -5.99 7.15 29.89
C VAL A 418 -5.89 5.75 29.31
N GLU A 419 -6.97 4.97 29.43
CA GLU A 419 -7.05 3.60 28.90
C GLU A 419 -7.56 3.62 27.46
N PHE A 420 -6.65 3.47 26.50
CA PHE A 420 -6.95 3.40 25.08
C PHE A 420 -7.40 1.98 24.70
N GLN A 421 -8.32 1.88 23.75
CA GLN A 421 -8.87 0.60 23.30
C GLN A 421 -8.62 0.38 21.81
N MET A 422 -8.39 -0.87 21.42
CA MET A 422 -8.31 -1.22 20.01
C MET A 422 -9.68 -0.98 19.36
N PRO A 423 -9.78 -0.18 18.29
CA PRO A 423 -11.04 0.03 17.60
C PRO A 423 -11.45 -1.21 16.81
N GLU A 424 -12.75 -1.48 16.79
CA GLU A 424 -13.35 -2.49 15.92
C GLU A 424 -13.53 -1.92 14.52
N LEU A 425 -12.68 -2.37 13.59
CA LEU A 425 -12.78 -2.02 12.17
C LEU A 425 -13.80 -2.93 11.49
N SER A 426 -14.72 -2.33 10.72
CA SER A 426 -15.69 -3.08 9.90
C SER A 426 -14.98 -3.85 8.77
N ASP A 427 -15.66 -4.82 8.15
CA ASP A 427 -15.09 -5.54 7.00
C ASP A 427 -14.82 -4.61 5.81
N GLU A 428 -15.65 -3.57 5.62
CA GLU A 428 -15.43 -2.53 4.62
C GLU A 428 -14.17 -1.69 4.93
N ASP A 429 -13.92 -1.41 6.20
CA ASP A 429 -12.73 -0.69 6.64
C ASP A 429 -11.46 -1.54 6.49
N TRP A 430 -11.54 -2.83 6.77
CA TRP A 430 -10.46 -3.76 6.45
C TRP A 430 -10.21 -3.82 4.95
N ALA A 431 -11.24 -3.85 4.11
CA ALA A 431 -11.08 -3.86 2.65
C ALA A 431 -10.33 -2.62 2.14
N LYS A 432 -10.51 -1.46 2.78
CA LYS A 432 -9.75 -0.23 2.45
C LYS A 432 -8.26 -0.43 2.70
N VAL A 433 -7.88 -0.99 3.85
CA VAL A 433 -6.50 -1.13 4.33
C VAL A 433 -5.75 -2.31 3.70
N MET A 434 -6.44 -3.43 3.46
CA MET A 434 -5.79 -4.66 2.99
C MET A 434 -5.54 -4.67 1.48
N ASN A 435 -6.18 -3.76 0.74
CA ASN A 435 -6.02 -3.64 -0.72
C ASN A 435 -5.33 -2.33 -1.13
N ASN A 436 -5.08 -1.40 -0.18
CA ASN A 436 -4.45 -0.11 -0.49
C ASN A 436 -3.38 0.24 0.54
N ILE A 437 -2.40 1.00 0.05
CA ILE A 437 -1.59 1.83 0.94
C ILE A 437 -2.53 2.85 1.56
N ALA A 438 -2.56 2.91 2.87
CA ALA A 438 -3.49 3.72 3.63
C ALA A 438 -2.84 4.21 4.92
N MET A 439 -3.42 5.26 5.48
CA MET A 439 -3.13 5.72 6.82
C MET A 439 -4.34 5.46 7.69
N ILE A 440 -4.13 4.76 8.79
CA ILE A 440 -5.09 4.62 9.88
C ILE A 440 -4.63 5.52 11.02
N SER A 441 -5.52 6.39 11.47
CA SER A 441 -5.25 7.31 12.57
C SER A 441 -6.27 7.15 13.67
N PHE A 442 -5.81 7.20 14.91
CA PHE A 442 -6.62 7.04 16.11
C PHE A 442 -6.54 8.31 16.95
N VAL A 443 -7.70 8.80 17.39
CA VAL A 443 -7.80 9.85 18.42
C VAL A 443 -8.79 9.38 19.46
N GLN A 444 -8.32 9.21 20.69
CA GLN A 444 -9.08 8.56 21.75
C GLN A 444 -8.87 9.27 23.08
N GLY A 445 -9.77 9.08 24.03
CA GLY A 445 -9.61 9.61 25.39
C GLY A 445 -10.14 11.03 25.62
N ILE A 446 -10.80 11.67 24.64
CA ILE A 446 -11.26 13.05 24.76
C ILE A 446 -12.67 13.10 25.37
N GLU A 447 -12.87 13.83 26.47
CA GLU A 447 -14.20 13.98 27.08
C GLU A 447 -15.14 14.86 26.24
N ILE A 448 -16.36 14.39 25.93
CA ILE A 448 -17.35 15.11 25.10
C ILE A 448 -18.71 15.27 25.80
N GLY A 449 -18.68 15.77 27.04
CA GLY A 449 -19.89 16.19 27.76
C GLY A 449 -20.80 15.02 28.20
N GLY A 450 -20.19 13.91 28.61
CA GLY A 450 -20.91 12.74 29.18
C GLY A 450 -20.41 11.37 28.71
N LYS A 451 -19.50 11.33 27.74
CA LYS A 451 -18.77 10.12 27.30
C LYS A 451 -17.38 10.48 26.81
N THR A 452 -16.54 9.48 26.64
CA THR A 452 -15.22 9.62 26.02
C THR A 452 -15.32 9.41 24.51
N TYR A 453 -14.71 10.29 23.73
CA TYR A 453 -14.57 10.17 22.29
C TYR A 453 -13.40 9.25 21.96
N ASN A 454 -13.69 8.21 21.18
CA ASN A 454 -12.73 7.24 20.66
C ASN A 454 -12.96 7.07 19.15
N GLY A 455 -12.37 7.96 18.35
CA GLY A 455 -12.51 7.98 16.91
C GLY A 455 -11.35 7.30 16.19
N TYR A 456 -11.65 6.76 15.00
CA TYR A 456 -10.66 6.31 14.04
C TYR A 456 -11.07 6.74 12.63
N THR A 457 -10.10 6.86 11.74
CA THR A 457 -10.37 7.06 10.31
C THR A 457 -9.30 6.35 9.49
N ILE A 458 -9.69 5.94 8.29
CA ILE A 458 -8.81 5.31 7.30
C ILE A 458 -8.88 6.13 6.03
N VAL A 459 -7.72 6.55 5.53
CA VAL A 459 -7.63 7.24 4.25
C VAL A 459 -6.67 6.48 3.34
N ASN A 460 -7.17 6.08 2.17
CA ASN A 460 -6.38 5.39 1.15
C ASN A 460 -5.51 6.37 0.38
N ASN A 461 -4.30 5.94 0.06
CA ASN A 461 -3.43 6.55 -0.92
C ASN A 461 -3.69 5.92 -2.31
N SER A 462 -4.53 6.56 -3.10
CA SER A 462 -4.86 6.13 -4.47
C SER A 462 -3.80 6.47 -5.53
N GLU A 463 -2.73 7.19 -5.17
CA GLU A 463 -1.69 7.67 -6.09
C GLU A 463 -0.31 7.07 -5.79
N SER A 464 -0.27 5.88 -5.19
CA SER A 464 1.01 5.26 -4.84
C SER A 464 1.76 4.71 -6.05
N LYS A 465 3.06 5.00 -6.14
CA LYS A 465 3.98 4.36 -7.07
C LYS A 465 4.40 2.95 -6.63
N GLU A 466 4.17 2.61 -5.36
CA GLU A 466 4.62 1.36 -4.73
C GLU A 466 3.70 0.17 -5.00
N VAL A 467 2.49 0.38 -5.51
CA VAL A 467 1.55 -0.70 -5.83
C VAL A 467 0.87 -0.43 -7.16
N VAL A 468 0.95 -1.41 -8.06
CA VAL A 468 0.18 -1.40 -9.30
C VAL A 468 -1.05 -2.29 -9.09
N ARG A 469 -2.16 -1.64 -8.77
CA ARG A 469 -3.48 -2.26 -8.72
C ARG A 469 -4.04 -2.42 -10.12
N GLU A 470 -4.91 -3.40 -10.27
CA GLU A 470 -5.63 -3.71 -11.48
C GLU A 470 -6.48 -2.51 -11.91
N GLU A 471 -7.16 -1.81 -10.99
CA GLU A 471 -7.97 -0.64 -11.34
C GLU A 471 -7.15 0.62 -11.66
N ASN A 472 -5.85 0.61 -11.41
CA ASN A 472 -4.95 1.72 -11.79
C ASN A 472 -4.57 1.66 -13.27
N ILE A 473 -4.93 0.60 -13.99
CA ILE A 473 -4.68 0.47 -15.43
C ILE A 473 -5.81 1.15 -16.20
N TYR A 474 -5.48 2.20 -16.92
CA TYR A 474 -6.39 2.98 -17.74
C TYR A 474 -6.14 2.68 -19.22
N ILE A 475 -7.16 2.77 -20.05
CA ILE A 475 -7.11 2.37 -21.46
C ILE A 475 -7.26 3.59 -22.36
N LEU A 476 -6.34 3.75 -23.30
CA LEU A 476 -6.42 4.77 -24.34
C LEU A 476 -7.49 4.38 -25.37
N GLY A 477 -8.51 5.22 -25.52
CA GLY A 477 -9.58 5.08 -26.51
C GLY A 477 -9.18 5.64 -27.87
N ASN A 478 -9.87 5.20 -28.93
CA ASN A 478 -9.68 5.75 -30.27
C ASN A 478 -10.37 7.12 -30.47
N ASP A 479 -11.11 7.58 -29.47
CA ASP A 479 -11.79 8.88 -29.38
C ASP A 479 -10.89 10.00 -28.82
N GLY A 480 -9.64 9.68 -28.46
CA GLY A 480 -8.71 10.63 -27.84
C GLY A 480 -8.94 10.82 -26.34
N PHE A 481 -9.72 9.94 -25.71
CA PHE A 481 -9.91 9.93 -24.26
C PHE A 481 -9.26 8.70 -23.64
N TYR A 482 -8.90 8.80 -22.36
CA TYR A 482 -8.51 7.65 -21.56
C TYR A 482 -9.65 7.26 -20.62
N HIS A 483 -9.85 5.96 -20.48
CA HIS A 483 -11.02 5.37 -19.84
C HIS A 483 -10.60 4.41 -18.73
N ARG A 484 -11.44 4.29 -17.71
CA ARG A 484 -11.33 3.17 -16.76
C ARG A 484 -11.81 1.88 -17.41
N ILE A 485 -11.33 0.75 -16.90
CA ILE A 485 -11.57 -0.59 -17.46
C ILE A 485 -13.06 -0.93 -17.66
N GLY A 486 -13.92 -0.56 -16.71
CA GLY A 486 -15.36 -0.85 -16.79
C GLY A 486 -16.18 0.15 -17.60
N ASP A 487 -15.54 1.10 -18.30
CA ASP A 487 -16.24 2.02 -19.21
C ASP A 487 -16.88 1.22 -20.36
N LYS A 488 -18.20 1.38 -20.50
CA LYS A 488 -18.97 0.68 -21.52
C LYS A 488 -18.49 0.98 -22.94
N TYR A 489 -17.92 2.17 -23.19
CA TYR A 489 -17.32 2.52 -24.48
C TYR A 489 -16.27 1.50 -24.93
N LEU A 490 -15.44 0.98 -24.02
CA LEU A 490 -14.35 0.04 -24.36
C LEU A 490 -14.85 -1.34 -24.82
N ILE A 491 -16.08 -1.71 -24.46
CA ILE A 491 -16.65 -3.03 -24.73
C ILE A 491 -17.65 -3.04 -25.88
N GLU A 492 -18.23 -1.89 -26.22
CA GLU A 492 -19.22 -1.78 -27.31
C GLU A 492 -18.63 -2.13 -28.68
N ASN A 493 -17.35 -1.83 -28.89
CA ASN A 493 -16.64 -2.17 -30.12
C ASN A 493 -15.16 -2.42 -29.83
N ASN A 494 -14.62 -3.54 -30.34
CA ASN A 494 -13.20 -3.89 -30.21
C ASN A 494 -12.25 -2.80 -30.78
N ASN A 495 -12.73 -2.01 -31.75
CA ASN A 495 -11.97 -0.93 -32.38
C ASN A 495 -12.00 0.40 -31.58
N ASN A 496 -12.74 0.47 -30.47
CA ASN A 496 -12.76 1.66 -29.61
C ASN A 496 -11.46 1.81 -28.81
N ILE A 497 -10.62 0.77 -28.76
CA ILE A 497 -9.32 0.79 -28.09
C ILE A 497 -8.26 1.26 -29.10
N SER A 498 -7.41 2.19 -28.65
CA SER A 498 -6.31 2.71 -29.47
C SER A 498 -5.36 1.58 -29.87
N THR A 499 -5.20 1.37 -31.17
CA THR A 499 -4.22 0.40 -31.73
C THR A 499 -3.05 1.10 -32.42
N SER A 500 -3.12 2.43 -32.56
CA SER A 500 -2.07 3.25 -33.11
C SER A 500 -2.17 4.65 -32.53
N SER A 501 -1.12 5.08 -31.84
CA SER A 501 -1.01 6.44 -31.30
C SER A 501 0.45 6.90 -31.32
N VAL A 502 0.67 8.17 -31.01
CA VAL A 502 2.03 8.70 -30.79
C VAL A 502 2.74 8.02 -29.61
N TYR A 503 2.00 7.36 -28.71
CA TYR A 503 2.53 6.72 -27.51
C TYR A 503 2.85 5.23 -27.67
N GLY A 504 2.54 4.64 -28.82
CA GLY A 504 2.79 3.23 -29.11
C GLY A 504 1.91 2.67 -30.23
N SER A 505 2.25 1.45 -30.66
CA SER A 505 1.54 0.69 -31.68
C SER A 505 1.04 -0.64 -31.13
N GLY A 506 -0.12 -1.08 -31.61
CA GLY A 506 -0.81 -2.27 -31.13
C GLY A 506 -1.69 -1.99 -29.92
N ALA A 507 -2.71 -2.83 -29.71
CA ALA A 507 -3.60 -2.74 -28.55
C ALA A 507 -2.82 -2.90 -27.23
N GLU A 508 -1.72 -3.65 -27.26
CA GLU A 508 -0.79 -3.87 -26.15
C GLU A 508 -0.21 -2.57 -25.58
N SER A 509 -0.14 -1.51 -26.39
CA SER A 509 0.37 -0.19 -26.00
C SER A 509 -0.67 0.74 -25.38
N ALA A 510 -1.96 0.39 -25.47
CA ALA A 510 -3.07 1.25 -25.06
C ALA A 510 -3.28 1.31 -23.55
N GLY A 511 -2.87 0.29 -22.81
CA GLY A 511 -2.97 0.31 -21.35
C GLY A 511 -1.86 1.16 -20.73
N LYS A 512 -2.22 2.12 -19.87
CA LYS A 512 -1.33 3.05 -19.17
C LYS A 512 -1.65 3.09 -17.67
N LEU A 513 -0.69 3.45 -16.84
CA LEU A 513 -0.95 3.64 -15.42
C LEU A 513 -1.69 4.97 -15.22
N ASN A 514 -2.63 5.04 -14.28
CA ASN A 514 -3.34 6.27 -13.93
C ASN A 514 -2.38 7.45 -13.64
N LEU A 515 -1.24 7.17 -13.00
CA LEU A 515 -0.21 8.15 -12.69
C LEU A 515 0.48 8.75 -13.93
N ASP A 516 0.42 8.09 -15.09
CA ASP A 516 1.02 8.59 -16.33
C ASP A 516 0.27 9.82 -16.88
N PHE A 517 -0.97 10.02 -16.46
CA PHE A 517 -1.80 11.17 -16.83
C PHE A 517 -1.65 12.35 -15.86
N ASN A 518 -0.97 12.16 -14.72
CA ASN A 518 -0.78 13.22 -13.75
C ASN A 518 0.23 14.25 -14.24
N LYS A 519 -0.03 15.52 -13.89
CA LYS A 519 0.86 16.65 -14.18
C LYS A 519 2.21 16.42 -13.50
N GLN A 520 3.28 16.39 -14.29
CA GLN A 520 4.65 16.28 -13.81
C GLN A 520 5.30 17.66 -13.72
N MET A 521 6.34 17.77 -12.90
CA MET A 521 7.12 18.99 -12.74
C MET A 521 8.61 18.74 -13.02
N VAL A 522 9.26 19.73 -13.62
CA VAL A 522 10.70 19.75 -13.84
C VAL A 522 11.29 21.12 -13.52
N TYR A 523 12.53 21.14 -13.07
CA TYR A 523 13.27 22.37 -12.78
C TYR A 523 14.10 22.79 -13.99
N LYS A 524 13.89 24.00 -14.47
CA LYS A 524 14.75 24.61 -15.49
C LYS A 524 16.11 24.95 -14.90
N THR A 525 17.08 25.21 -15.78
CA THR A 525 18.45 25.62 -15.40
C THR A 525 18.49 26.92 -14.58
N ASP A 526 17.48 27.77 -14.70
CA ASP A 526 17.34 29.01 -13.92
C ASP A 526 16.66 28.79 -12.55
N GLY A 527 16.32 27.55 -12.20
CA GLY A 527 15.62 27.20 -10.96
C GLY A 527 14.10 27.36 -11.01
N SER A 528 13.53 27.85 -12.12
CA SER A 528 12.07 27.95 -12.27
C SER A 528 11.42 26.60 -12.55
N THR A 529 10.21 26.40 -12.04
CA THR A 529 9.44 25.17 -12.24
C THR A 529 8.66 25.23 -13.54
N MET A 530 8.74 24.16 -14.34
CA MET A 530 7.89 23.91 -15.50
C MET A 530 7.01 22.69 -15.23
N TYR A 531 5.75 22.75 -15.68
CA TYR A 531 4.83 21.64 -15.59
C TYR A 531 4.51 21.09 -16.97
N TYR A 532 4.34 19.77 -17.08
CA TYR A 532 3.95 19.10 -18.32
C TYR A 532 3.12 17.85 -18.04
N TYR A 533 2.43 17.37 -19.08
CA TYR A 533 1.71 16.09 -19.04
C TYR A 533 2.43 15.09 -19.95
N PRO A 534 2.83 13.90 -19.45
CA PRO A 534 3.45 12.86 -20.28
C PRO A 534 2.50 12.33 -21.37
N MET A 535 1.21 12.29 -21.08
CA MET A 535 0.14 11.86 -21.99
C MET A 535 -0.72 13.06 -22.48
N LYS A 536 -0.07 14.13 -22.96
CA LYS A 536 -0.75 15.40 -23.32
C LYS A 536 -1.87 15.30 -24.36
N ASP A 537 -1.87 14.27 -25.22
CA ASP A 537 -2.82 14.14 -26.33
C ASP A 537 -4.09 13.35 -25.97
N TYR A 538 -4.22 12.90 -24.71
CA TYR A 538 -5.40 12.20 -24.22
C TYR A 538 -6.06 12.93 -23.06
N TYR A 539 -7.38 13.07 -23.13
CA TYR A 539 -8.18 13.71 -22.10
C TYR A 539 -8.90 12.69 -21.22
N ALA A 540 -9.25 13.09 -19.99
CA ALA A 540 -10.04 12.24 -19.11
C ALA A 540 -11.44 12.06 -19.69
N SER A 541 -11.89 10.81 -19.88
CA SER A 541 -13.28 10.55 -20.25
C SER A 541 -14.22 11.07 -19.16
N TYR A 542 -15.12 11.99 -19.55
CA TYR A 542 -16.10 12.56 -18.63
C TYR A 542 -16.99 11.47 -18.03
N ASN A 543 -17.36 10.46 -18.81
CA ASN A 543 -18.29 9.43 -18.39
C ASN A 543 -17.69 8.40 -17.43
N SER A 544 -16.42 8.02 -17.57
CA SER A 544 -15.80 7.01 -16.71
C SER A 544 -14.94 7.55 -15.59
N ILE A 545 -14.42 8.78 -15.72
CA ILE A 545 -13.53 9.35 -14.70
C ILE A 545 -14.27 10.38 -13.86
N VAL A 546 -15.01 11.28 -14.50
CA VAL A 546 -15.64 12.41 -13.80
C VAL A 546 -17.01 12.01 -13.24
N ASN A 547 -17.91 11.51 -14.09
CA ASN A 547 -19.30 11.25 -13.74
C ASN A 547 -19.56 9.80 -13.29
N GLN A 548 -18.70 8.86 -13.71
CA GLN A 548 -18.79 7.43 -13.40
C GLN A 548 -20.19 6.82 -13.66
N ASN A 549 -20.89 7.33 -14.68
CA ASN A 549 -22.30 7.00 -14.95
C ASN A 549 -22.49 6.15 -16.22
N TYR A 550 -21.43 5.87 -16.98
CA TYR A 550 -21.45 5.03 -18.17
C TYR A 550 -20.62 3.76 -17.96
N TRP A 551 -21.18 2.83 -17.20
CA TRP A 551 -20.49 1.66 -16.70
C TRP A 551 -21.10 0.36 -17.21
N ASP A 552 -20.26 -0.65 -17.44
CA ASP A 552 -20.73 -2.01 -17.67
C ASP A 552 -21.35 -2.58 -16.38
N GLN A 553 -22.62 -2.98 -16.44
CA GLN A 553 -23.32 -3.57 -15.29
C GLN A 553 -22.67 -4.86 -14.81
N GLU A 554 -21.95 -5.59 -15.68
CA GLU A 554 -21.22 -6.79 -15.27
C GLU A 554 -19.99 -6.46 -14.42
N TYR A 555 -19.34 -5.32 -14.63
CA TYR A 555 -18.17 -4.94 -13.82
C TYR A 555 -18.54 -4.81 -12.34
N SER A 556 -19.73 -4.27 -12.03
CA SER A 556 -20.21 -4.15 -10.66
C SER A 556 -20.70 -5.48 -10.06
N LYS A 557 -20.87 -6.53 -10.88
CA LYS A 557 -21.35 -7.85 -10.45
C LYS A 557 -20.21 -8.86 -10.32
N VAL A 558 -19.12 -8.66 -11.06
CA VAL A 558 -17.94 -9.50 -11.00
C VAL A 558 -16.98 -8.87 -10.00
N ASP A 559 -16.94 -9.42 -8.79
CA ASP A 559 -16.05 -9.00 -7.70
C ASP A 559 -14.54 -9.27 -7.99
N ASP A 560 -14.15 -9.41 -9.25
CA ASP A 560 -12.77 -9.74 -9.64
C ASP A 560 -12.44 -9.21 -11.05
N ILE A 561 -11.43 -8.34 -11.14
CA ILE A 561 -11.05 -7.69 -12.41
C ILE A 561 -10.47 -8.68 -13.42
N TYR A 562 -9.75 -9.73 -12.98
CA TYR A 562 -9.20 -10.74 -13.90
C TYR A 562 -10.32 -11.54 -14.56
N ALA A 563 -11.31 -11.97 -13.77
CA ALA A 563 -12.50 -12.64 -14.25
C ALA A 563 -13.28 -11.74 -15.22
N TYR A 564 -13.48 -10.47 -14.85
CA TYR A 564 -14.14 -9.48 -15.69
C TYR A 564 -13.45 -9.37 -17.05
N ILE A 565 -12.16 -9.02 -17.08
CA ILE A 565 -11.38 -8.80 -18.30
C ILE A 565 -11.36 -10.06 -19.18
N SER A 566 -11.25 -11.25 -18.59
CA SER A 566 -11.17 -12.50 -19.35
C SER A 566 -12.38 -12.73 -20.27
N SER A 567 -13.55 -12.22 -19.88
CA SER A 567 -14.81 -12.30 -20.63
C SER A 567 -14.95 -11.25 -21.75
N LYS A 568 -14.03 -10.27 -21.83
CA LYS A 568 -14.15 -9.13 -22.76
C LYS A 568 -13.39 -9.35 -24.07
N ASN A 569 -13.49 -8.34 -24.94
CA ASN A 569 -12.91 -8.36 -26.29
C ASN A 569 -11.37 -8.48 -26.26
N GLU A 570 -10.81 -8.95 -27.38
CA GLU A 570 -9.39 -9.31 -27.45
C GLU A 570 -8.46 -8.10 -27.26
N ASN A 571 -8.81 -6.93 -27.80
CA ASN A 571 -7.97 -5.73 -27.65
C ASN A 571 -7.94 -5.26 -26.20
N LEU A 572 -9.06 -5.33 -25.48
CA LEU A 572 -9.12 -4.92 -24.07
C LEU A 572 -8.24 -5.83 -23.21
N LYS A 573 -8.33 -7.14 -23.44
CA LYS A 573 -7.48 -8.12 -22.77
C LYS A 573 -6.00 -7.87 -23.03
N LYS A 574 -5.61 -7.65 -24.28
CA LYS A 574 -4.22 -7.34 -24.67
C LYS A 574 -3.71 -6.07 -24.01
N ALA A 575 -4.48 -4.99 -24.06
CA ALA A 575 -4.13 -3.71 -23.46
C ALA A 575 -3.95 -3.84 -21.94
N PHE A 576 -4.90 -4.48 -21.27
CA PHE A 576 -4.89 -4.63 -19.81
C PHE A 576 -3.76 -5.54 -19.31
N TYR A 577 -3.68 -6.79 -19.79
CA TYR A 577 -2.70 -7.76 -19.30
C TYR A 577 -1.26 -7.32 -19.61
N THR A 578 -1.01 -6.76 -20.80
CA THR A 578 0.32 -6.24 -21.14
C THR A 578 0.71 -5.07 -20.25
N ALA A 579 -0.20 -4.13 -19.99
CA ALA A 579 0.07 -2.98 -19.13
C ALA A 579 0.30 -3.40 -17.68
N LEU A 580 -0.55 -4.25 -17.12
CA LEU A 580 -0.41 -4.74 -15.75
C LEU A 580 0.94 -5.43 -15.52
N GLY A 581 1.32 -6.35 -16.43
CA GLY A 581 2.61 -7.04 -16.33
C GLY A 581 3.81 -6.11 -16.51
N ARG A 582 3.74 -5.17 -17.47
CA ARG A 582 4.79 -4.18 -17.70
C ARG A 582 5.01 -3.28 -16.49
N GLU A 583 3.93 -2.74 -15.92
CA GLU A 583 4.03 -1.82 -14.78
C GLU A 583 4.54 -2.55 -13.53
N ARG A 584 4.04 -3.76 -13.24
CA ARG A 584 4.53 -4.58 -12.10
C ARG A 584 5.98 -5.05 -12.25
N TYR A 585 6.46 -5.25 -13.47
CA TYR A 585 7.88 -5.53 -13.72
C TYR A 585 8.77 -4.31 -13.47
N GLY A 586 8.29 -3.12 -13.85
CA GLY A 586 9.02 -1.87 -13.72
C GLY A 586 9.11 -1.32 -12.30
N MET A 587 8.37 -1.87 -11.34
CA MET A 587 8.39 -1.45 -9.93
C MET A 587 9.73 -1.75 -9.25
N TYR A 588 10.09 -0.92 -8.28
CA TYR A 588 11.18 -1.23 -7.36
C TYR A 588 10.77 -2.39 -6.45
N LYS A 589 11.66 -3.36 -6.27
CA LYS A 589 11.46 -4.50 -5.36
C LYS A 589 12.61 -4.50 -4.37
N THR A 590 12.28 -4.49 -3.08
CA THR A 590 13.21 -4.43 -1.95
C THR A 590 13.91 -5.76 -1.65
N ASN A 591 13.52 -6.86 -2.31
CA ASN A 591 13.96 -8.23 -1.98
C ASN A 591 14.99 -8.80 -2.95
#